data_AF-A0A7V9F027-F1
#
_entry.id   AF-A0A7V9F027-F1
#
_cell.length_a   1.000
_cell.length_b   1.000
_cell.length_c   1.000
_cell.angle_alpha   90.00
_cell.angle_beta   90.00
_cell.angle_gamma   90.00
#
_symmetry.space_group_name_H-M   'P 1'
#
loop_
_entity.id
_entity.type
_entity.pdbx_description
1 polymer ?
#
loop_
_entity_poly.entity_id
_entity_poly.type
_entity_poly.pdbx_seq_one_letter_code
_entity_poly.pdbx_strand_id
1 'polypeptide(L)'
;MSADYAEFLQRKTQLDGFDGFHPTWMPGFLYGFQASLVDWAIRKGRGALFADCGLGKTPMQLVWAENVRRHTGKPVLIVTPLAVGFQTKAEAAKFGIEADTSRDGSLTAGITITNYE
;
A
#
# COMPACT_ATOMS: atom_id res chain seq x y z
N MET A 1 41.47 11.43 0.61
CA MET A 1 40.23 10.67 0.36
C MET A 1 39.28 11.61 -0.34
N SER A 2 39.05 11.39 -1.64
CA SER A 2 38.24 12.27 -2.48
C SER A 2 36.78 12.22 -2.01
N ALA A 3 36.17 13.40 -1.84
CA ALA A 3 34.77 13.55 -1.46
C ALA A 3 33.81 12.75 -2.37
N ASP A 4 34.22 12.46 -3.61
CA ASP A 4 33.41 11.77 -4.63
C ASP A 4 33.07 10.31 -4.27
N TYR A 5 34.02 9.54 -3.71
CA TYR A 5 33.76 8.14 -3.37
C TYR A 5 32.94 7.99 -2.08
N ALA A 6 33.17 8.86 -1.09
CA ALA A 6 32.38 8.86 0.14
C ALA A 6 30.92 9.29 -0.13
N GLU A 7 30.68 10.30 -0.97
CA GLU A 7 29.34 10.69 -1.41
C GLU A 7 28.67 9.62 -2.27
N PHE A 8 29.43 8.93 -3.14
CA PHE A 8 28.94 7.76 -3.87
C PHE A 8 28.46 6.65 -2.93
N LEU A 9 29.27 6.28 -1.93
CA LEU A 9 28.88 5.29 -0.93
C LEU A 9 27.68 5.75 -0.11
N GLN A 10 27.64 7.02 0.31
CA GLN A 10 26.52 7.58 1.08
C GLN A 10 25.20 7.53 0.30
N ARG A 11 25.21 7.84 -1.00
CA ARG A 11 24.02 7.71 -1.88
C ARG A 11 23.60 6.26 -2.14
N LYS A 12 24.55 5.31 -2.07
CA LYS A 12 24.30 3.87 -2.21
C LYS A 12 23.96 3.19 -0.88
N THR A 13 24.11 3.90 0.23
CA THR A 13 23.65 3.45 1.53
C THR A 13 22.13 3.41 1.49
N GLN A 14 21.50 2.41 2.11
CA GLN A 14 20.04 2.40 2.28
C GLN A 14 19.67 3.59 3.17
N LEU A 15 19.45 4.75 2.57
CA LEU A 15 19.01 5.93 3.28
C LEU A 15 17.63 5.61 3.85
N ASP A 16 17.59 5.49 5.17
CA ASP A 16 16.39 5.35 5.95
C ASP A 16 15.61 6.67 5.90
N GLY A 17 14.80 6.84 4.85
CA GLY A 17 13.89 7.97 4.70
C GLY A 17 12.46 7.63 5.09
N PHE A 18 11.73 8.60 5.61
CA PHE A 18 10.27 8.66 5.60
C PHE A 18 9.84 9.43 4.33
N ASP A 19 10.07 8.81 3.17
CA ASP A 19 9.87 9.44 1.85
C ASP A 19 8.40 9.40 1.37
N GLY A 20 7.48 9.02 2.27
CA GLY A 20 6.05 8.99 2.02
C GLY A 20 5.39 10.33 2.32
N PHE A 21 4.18 10.26 2.86
CA PHE A 21 3.37 11.45 3.16
C PHE A 21 2.57 11.27 4.44
N HIS A 22 1.89 12.31 4.89
CA HIS A 22 0.97 12.21 6.02
C HIS A 22 -0.35 11.56 5.58
N PRO A 23 -0.86 10.54 6.29
CA PRO A 23 -2.15 9.94 5.95
C PRO A 23 -3.27 10.98 6.01
N THR A 24 -4.15 10.95 5.01
CA THR A 24 -5.31 11.86 4.89
C THR A 24 -6.60 11.18 5.33
N TRP A 25 -6.60 9.84 5.42
CA TRP A 25 -7.78 9.07 5.81
C TRP A 25 -7.37 7.85 6.63
N MET A 26 -7.91 7.73 7.84
CA MET A 26 -7.71 6.58 8.72
C MET A 26 -9.06 6.16 9.30
N PRO A 27 -9.70 5.10 8.77
CA PRO A 27 -11.05 4.74 9.18
C PRO A 27 -11.08 4.02 10.53
N GLY A 28 -12.16 4.23 11.29
CA GLY A 28 -12.34 3.64 12.63
C GLY A 28 -12.58 2.12 12.67
N PHE A 29 -12.69 1.44 11.53
CA PHE A 29 -12.81 -0.02 11.49
C PHE A 29 -11.47 -0.74 11.66
N LEU A 30 -10.34 -0.04 11.51
CA LEU A 30 -9.03 -0.61 11.80
C LEU A 30 -8.83 -0.70 13.31
N TYR A 31 -8.29 -1.83 13.77
CA TYR A 31 -7.79 -1.92 15.13
C TYR A 31 -6.62 -0.96 15.34
N GLY A 32 -6.36 -0.55 16.59
CA GLY A 32 -5.30 0.41 16.90
C GLY A 32 -3.93 0.01 16.34
N PHE A 33 -3.56 -1.27 16.43
CA PHE A 33 -2.29 -1.76 15.87
C PHE A 33 -2.26 -1.69 14.34
N GLN A 34 -3.39 -1.95 13.67
CA GLN A 34 -3.50 -1.86 12.22
C GLN A 34 -3.34 -0.41 11.76
N ALA A 35 -4.01 0.53 12.44
CA ALA A 35 -3.89 1.96 12.15
C ALA A 35 -2.43 2.44 12.31
N SER A 36 -1.73 2.01 13.35
CA SER A 36 -0.31 2.34 13.56
C SER A 36 0.59 1.78 12.45
N LEU A 37 0.35 0.54 12.00
CA LEU A 37 1.11 -0.07 10.91
C LEU A 37 0.86 0.64 9.58
N VAL A 38 -0.39 1.04 9.31
CA VAL A 38 -0.76 1.77 8.10
C VAL A 38 -0.18 3.19 8.11
N ASP A 39 -0.28 3.93 9.22
CA ASP A 39 0.36 5.25 9.35
C ASP A 39 1.86 5.17 9.09
N TRP A 40 2.54 4.19 9.70
CA TRP A 40 3.96 3.93 9.45
C TRP A 40 4.24 3.65 7.96
N ALA A 41 3.47 2.75 7.33
CA ALA A 41 3.68 2.37 5.94
C ALA A 41 3.46 3.54 4.96
N ILE A 42 2.46 4.38 5.22
CA ILE A 42 2.18 5.58 4.42
C ILE A 42 3.32 6.58 4.53
N ARG A 43 3.80 6.85 5.77
CA ARG A 43 4.90 7.79 5.99
C ARG A 43 6.24 7.27 5.47
N LYS A 44 6.48 5.96 5.54
CA LYS A 44 7.70 5.34 5.03
C LYS A 44 7.77 5.45 3.51
N GLY A 45 6.62 5.49 2.82
CA GLY A 45 6.51 5.60 1.36
C GLY A 45 6.79 4.29 0.64
N ARG A 46 7.81 3.53 1.07
CA ARG A 46 8.12 2.18 0.62
C ARG A 46 8.36 1.27 1.82
N GLY A 47 7.49 0.30 2.06
CA GLY A 47 7.58 -0.58 3.21
C GLY A 47 6.84 -1.89 3.02
N ALA A 48 7.24 -2.91 3.78
CA ALA A 48 6.58 -4.20 3.83
C ALA A 48 5.94 -4.40 5.21
N LEU A 49 4.66 -4.75 5.22
CA LEU A 49 3.93 -5.07 6.45
C LEU A 49 3.93 -6.58 6.70
N PHE A 50 4.89 -7.05 7.49
CA PHE A 50 5.03 -8.47 7.88
C PHE A 50 4.10 -8.86 9.04
N ALA A 51 2.79 -8.67 8.86
CA ALA A 51 1.79 -9.10 9.83
C ALA A 51 1.42 -10.58 9.66
N ASP A 52 1.25 -11.30 10.76
CA ASP A 52 0.88 -12.72 10.77
C ASP A 52 -0.50 -12.98 10.14
N CYS A 53 -0.80 -14.23 9.82
CA CYS A 53 -2.11 -14.69 9.36
C CYS A 53 -3.20 -14.34 10.37
N GLY A 54 -4.36 -13.90 9.87
CA GLY A 54 -5.49 -13.49 10.72
C GLY A 54 -5.42 -12.06 11.27
N LEU A 55 -4.28 -11.35 11.19
CA LEU A 55 -4.15 -9.97 11.70
C LEU A 55 -4.80 -8.88 10.82
N GLY A 56 -5.55 -9.27 9.79
CA GLY A 56 -6.19 -8.34 8.86
C GLY A 56 -5.18 -7.54 8.04
N LYS A 57 -4.46 -8.21 7.14
CA LYS A 57 -3.55 -7.57 6.16
C LYS A 57 -4.27 -6.82 5.05
N THR A 58 -5.33 -7.42 4.52
CA THR A 58 -6.14 -6.85 3.44
C THR A 58 -6.74 -5.47 3.75
N PRO A 59 -7.33 -5.17 4.93
CA PRO A 59 -7.86 -3.85 5.23
C PRO A 59 -6.71 -2.84 5.40
N MET A 60 -5.57 -3.25 5.97
CA MET A 60 -4.38 -2.39 6.03
C MET A 60 -3.89 -2.01 4.62
N GLN A 61 -3.81 -2.97 3.71
CA GLN A 61 -3.42 -2.75 2.31
C GLN A 61 -4.39 -1.81 1.58
N LEU A 62 -5.69 -2.00 1.77
CA LEU A 62 -6.72 -1.17 1.13
C LEU A 62 -6.71 0.27 1.67
N VAL A 63 -6.52 0.46 2.98
CA VAL A 63 -6.42 1.82 3.56
C VAL A 63 -5.14 2.51 3.11
N TRP A 64 -4.02 1.78 3.01
CA TRP A 64 -2.80 2.32 2.42
C TRP A 64 -3.03 2.76 0.97
N ALA A 65 -3.64 1.90 0.14
CA ALA A 65 -3.93 2.19 -1.26
C ALA A 65 -4.86 3.41 -1.43
N GLU A 66 -5.90 3.53 -0.61
CA GLU A 66 -6.80 4.67 -0.65
C GLU A 66 -6.10 5.98 -0.27
N ASN A 67 -5.17 5.96 0.69
CA ASN A 67 -4.36 7.13 1.00
C ASN A 67 -3.46 7.53 -0.17
N VAL A 68 -2.81 6.57 -0.84
CA VAL A 68 -1.98 6.83 -2.02
C VAL A 68 -2.83 7.44 -3.14
N ARG A 69 -4.01 6.86 -3.40
CA ARG A 69 -4.95 7.36 -4.41
C ARG A 69 -5.38 8.81 -4.12
N ARG A 70 -5.78 9.10 -2.87
CA ARG A 70 -6.16 10.47 -2.45
C ARG A 70 -5.03 11.47 -2.56
N HIS A 71 -3.81 11.07 -2.18
CA HIS A 71 -2.65 11.95 -2.21
C HIS A 71 -2.18 12.25 -3.63
N THR A 72 -2.18 11.23 -4.51
CA THR A 72 -1.63 11.35 -5.87
C THR A 72 -2.66 11.70 -6.94
N GLY A 73 -3.95 11.49 -6.66
CA GLY A 73 -5.02 11.59 -7.66
C GLY A 73 -4.96 10.52 -8.76
N LYS A 74 -4.14 9.48 -8.59
CA LYS A 74 -3.90 8.43 -9.59
C LYS A 74 -4.42 7.08 -9.13
N PRO A 75 -4.80 6.18 -10.05
CA PRO A 75 -5.18 4.81 -9.71
C PRO A 75 -4.04 4.06 -9.01
N VAL A 76 -4.40 3.14 -8.12
CA VAL A 76 -3.45 2.26 -7.43
C VAL A 76 -3.63 0.82 -7.92
N LEU A 77 -2.52 0.13 -8.19
CA LEU A 77 -2.49 -1.27 -8.56
C LEU A 77 -2.19 -2.14 -7.34
N ILE A 78 -3.02 -3.15 -7.10
CA ILE A 78 -2.80 -4.22 -6.14
C ILE A 78 -2.60 -5.52 -6.93
N VAL A 79 -1.49 -6.21 -6.68
CA VAL A 79 -1.19 -7.50 -7.32
C VAL A 79 -1.23 -8.60 -6.26
N THR A 80 -1.97 -9.68 -6.52
CA THR A 80 -2.21 -10.75 -5.53
C THR A 80 -2.13 -12.14 -6.17
N PRO A 81 -1.95 -13.22 -5.39
CA PRO A 81 -2.22 -14.56 -5.91
C PRO A 81 -3.66 -14.67 -6.43
N LEU A 82 -3.88 -15.49 -7.47
CA LEU A 82 -5.17 -15.60 -8.17
C LEU A 82 -6.38 -15.77 -7.22
N ALA A 83 -6.26 -16.64 -6.21
CA ALA A 83 -7.33 -16.92 -5.26
C ALA A 83 -7.64 -15.76 -4.30
N VAL A 84 -6.71 -14.81 -4.12
CA VAL A 84 -6.81 -13.71 -3.14
C VAL A 84 -7.47 -12.47 -3.74
N GLY A 85 -7.46 -12.33 -5.07
CA GLY A 85 -8.04 -11.17 -5.75
C GLY A 85 -9.53 -10.97 -5.44
N PHE A 86 -10.32 -12.05 -5.49
CA PHE A 86 -11.75 -12.01 -5.17
C PHE A 86 -12.02 -11.66 -3.69
N GLN A 87 -11.20 -12.19 -2.78
CA GLN A 87 -11.29 -11.86 -1.35
C GLN A 87 -10.98 -10.39 -1.11
N THR A 88 -9.96 -9.85 -1.79
CA THR A 88 -9.58 -8.44 -1.69
C THR A 88 -10.72 -7.53 -2.18
N LYS A 89 -11.34 -7.87 -3.32
CA LYS A 89 -12.53 -7.15 -3.83
C LYS A 89 -13.69 -7.19 -2.84
N ALA A 90 -14.02 -8.37 -2.31
CA ALA A 90 -15.12 -8.51 -1.34
C ALA A 90 -14.87 -7.70 -0.07
N GLU A 91 -13.62 -7.65 0.39
CA GLU A 91 -13.26 -6.89 1.59
C GLU A 91 -13.28 -5.37 1.35
N ALA A 92 -12.86 -4.92 0.16
CA ALA A 92 -13.02 -3.53 -0.25
C ALA A 92 -14.49 -3.11 -0.24
N ALA A 93 -15.38 -3.93 -0.82
CA ALA A 93 -16.82 -3.69 -0.79
C ALA A 93 -17.38 -3.63 0.64
N LYS A 94 -16.94 -4.53 1.54
CA LYS A 94 -17.34 -4.53 2.96
C LYS A 94 -17.02 -3.21 3.66
N PHE A 95 -15.91 -2.56 3.32
CA PHE A 95 -15.46 -1.32 3.95
C PHE A 95 -15.76 -0.05 3.13
N GLY A 96 -16.52 -0.18 2.03
CA GLY A 96 -16.87 0.95 1.16
C GLY A 96 -15.68 1.55 0.42
N ILE A 97 -14.64 0.77 0.15
CA ILE A 97 -13.46 1.19 -0.61
C ILE A 97 -13.66 0.82 -2.09
N GLU A 98 -13.46 1.79 -2.97
CA GLU A 98 -13.63 1.64 -4.42
C GLU A 98 -12.49 0.80 -5.02
N ALA A 99 -12.68 -0.51 -5.13
CA ALA A 99 -11.72 -1.43 -5.74
C ALA A 99 -12.40 -2.52 -6.57
N ASP A 100 -11.81 -2.86 -7.72
CA ASP A 100 -12.30 -3.94 -8.58
C ASP A 100 -11.16 -4.70 -9.27
N THR A 101 -11.43 -5.92 -9.70
CA THR A 101 -10.50 -6.80 -10.40
C THR A 101 -10.40 -6.46 -11.88
N SER A 102 -9.20 -6.50 -12.43
CA SER A 102 -8.93 -6.43 -13.87
C SER A 102 -8.25 -7.73 -14.32
N ARG A 103 -8.56 -8.18 -15.55
CA ARG A 103 -7.97 -9.38 -16.18
C ARG A 103 -7.28 -9.09 -17.50
N ASP A 104 -7.49 -7.89 -18.04
CA ASP A 104 -7.01 -7.44 -19.35
C ASP A 104 -6.14 -6.18 -19.24
N GLY A 105 -5.86 -5.73 -18.01
CA GLY A 105 -5.08 -4.53 -17.74
C GLY A 105 -5.89 -3.23 -17.80
N SER A 106 -7.21 -3.30 -18.00
CA SER A 106 -8.09 -2.13 -17.90
C SER A 106 -8.13 -1.55 -16.48
N LEU A 107 -8.35 -0.23 -16.39
CA LEU A 107 -8.61 0.46 -15.12
C LEU A 107 -10.09 0.30 -14.76
N THR A 108 -10.38 -0.57 -13.80
CA THR A 108 -11.77 -0.91 -13.43
C THR A 108 -12.28 -0.12 -12.23
N ALA A 109 -11.40 0.47 -11.42
CA ALA A 109 -11.73 1.29 -10.25
C ALA A 109 -10.57 2.22 -9.87
N GLY A 110 -10.78 3.08 -8.88
CA GLY A 110 -9.70 3.83 -8.23
C GLY A 110 -8.56 2.95 -7.69
N ILE A 111 -8.88 1.74 -7.25
CA ILE A 111 -7.91 0.69 -6.88
C ILE A 111 -8.17 -0.53 -7.76
N THR A 112 -7.24 -0.82 -8.67
CA THR A 112 -7.33 -1.97 -9.58
C THR A 112 -6.60 -3.16 -8.97
N ILE A 113 -7.26 -4.31 -8.89
CA ILE A 113 -6.70 -5.56 -8.38
C ILE A 113 -6.41 -6.49 -9.56
N THR A 114 -5.21 -7.06 -9.64
CA THR A 114 -4.87 -8.09 -10.62
C THR A 114 -4.14 -9.24 -9.94
N ASN A 115 -3.87 -10.28 -10.72
CA ASN A 115 -3.02 -11.39 -10.31
C ASN A 115 -1.64 -11.33 -11.00
N TYR A 116 -0.75 -12.27 -10.67
CA TYR A 116 0.62 -12.31 -11.18
C TYR A 116 0.74 -12.87 -12.61
N GLU A 117 -0.30 -13.54 -13.12
CA GLU A 117 -0.33 -14.17 -14.45
C GLU A 117 -0.66 -13.18 -15.57
#